data_AF-A0A3M9M5Q0-F1
#
_entry.id   AF-A0A3M9M5Q0-F1
#
_cell.length_a   1.000
_cell.length_b   1.000
_cell.length_c   1.000
_cell.angle_alpha   90.00
_cell.angle_beta   90.00
_cell.angle_gamma   90.00
#
_symmetry.space_group_name_H-M   'P 1'
#
loop_
_entity.id
_entity.type
_entity.pdbx_description
1 polymer ?
#
loop_
_entity_poly.entity_id
_entity_poly.type
_entity_poly.pdbx_seq_one_letter_code
_entity_poly.pdbx_strand_id
1 'polypeptide(L)'
;MNSGVGRAASMGAVFGGGGLLLPPVLLLTGAPLLASRENFAVSAYMALVPMFLGYLLFGYGLTRVPASTATTAPLVEPAVAAVLAVVIVGERLPALGWVGLGIIAVVLVILVLAPTPSTLDVPSAGQPARVGAVRPPAGGALLTGGYAGAVETGEAGVARHTGRIDDA
;
A
#
# COMPACT_ATOMS: atom_id res chain seq x y z
N MET A 1 -10.08 2.08 12.10
CA MET A 1 -9.42 0.84 12.58
C MET A 1 -8.21 0.59 11.70
N ASN A 2 -7.00 0.98 12.12
CA ASN A 2 -5.75 0.72 11.38
C ASN A 2 -4.67 0.24 12.35
N SER A 3 -5.03 -0.72 13.19
CA SER A 3 -4.07 -1.45 14.01
C SER A 3 -3.04 -2.07 13.07
N GLY A 4 -1.76 -1.77 13.28
CA GLY A 4 -0.65 -2.30 12.49
C GLY A 4 -0.59 -3.81 12.60
N VAL A 5 -1.37 -4.50 11.76
CA VAL A 5 -1.32 -5.96 11.62
C VAL A 5 0.07 -6.30 11.13
N GLY A 6 0.78 -7.15 11.87
CA GLY A 6 2.13 -7.55 11.49
C GLY A 6 2.12 -8.18 10.10
N ARG A 7 3.13 -7.89 9.27
CA ARG A 7 3.23 -8.39 7.88
C ARG A 7 3.04 -9.91 7.78
N ALA A 8 3.54 -10.65 8.77
CA ALA A 8 3.35 -12.10 8.88
C ALA A 8 1.88 -12.49 9.08
N ALA A 9 1.12 -11.73 9.86
CA ALA A 9 -0.31 -11.94 10.04
C ALA A 9 -1.11 -11.56 8.79
N SER A 10 -0.73 -10.49 8.08
CA SER A 10 -1.34 -10.12 6.79
C SER A 10 -1.07 -11.18 5.72
N MET A 11 0.20 -11.59 5.52
CA MET A 11 0.56 -12.63 4.56
C MET A 11 -0.06 -13.98 4.94
N GLY A 12 -0.07 -14.32 6.23
CA GLY A 12 -0.73 -15.52 6.74
C GLY A 12 -2.24 -15.52 6.50
N ALA A 13 -2.91 -14.38 6.60
CA ALA A 13 -4.33 -14.26 6.27
C ALA A 13 -4.60 -14.43 4.77
N VAL A 14 -3.76 -13.85 3.90
CA VAL A 14 -3.90 -13.99 2.44
C VAL A 14 -3.67 -15.44 2.00
N PHE A 15 -2.56 -16.05 2.44
CA PHE A 15 -2.24 -17.43 2.10
C PHE A 15 -3.14 -18.45 2.79
N GLY A 16 -3.53 -18.20 4.04
CA GLY A 16 -4.47 -19.06 4.76
C GLY A 16 -5.86 -19.04 4.14
N GLY A 17 -6.36 -17.85 3.78
CA GLY A 17 -7.65 -17.70 3.09
C GLY A 17 -7.64 -18.32 1.70
N GLY A 18 -6.61 -18.04 0.89
CA GLY A 18 -6.45 -18.67 -0.43
C GLY A 18 -6.24 -20.18 -0.33
N GLY A 19 -5.44 -20.63 0.63
CA GLY A 19 -5.19 -22.04 0.94
C GLY A 19 -6.44 -22.78 1.38
N LEU A 20 -7.40 -22.12 2.05
CA LEU A 20 -8.68 -22.72 2.41
C LEU A 20 -9.62 -22.85 1.20
N LEU A 21 -9.49 -21.98 0.20
CA LEU A 21 -10.24 -22.03 -1.05
C LEU A 21 -9.64 -23.03 -2.07
N LEU A 22 -8.38 -23.41 -1.94
CA LEU A 22 -7.74 -24.36 -2.86
C LEU A 22 -8.28 -25.81 -2.78
N PRO A 23 -8.58 -26.40 -1.60
CA PRO A 23 -9.15 -27.75 -1.50
C PRO A 23 -10.42 -27.98 -2.33
N PRO A 24 -11.46 -27.12 -2.32
CA PRO A 24 -12.63 -27.34 -3.16
C PRO A 24 -12.29 -27.23 -4.66
N VAL A 25 -11.39 -26.33 -5.06
CA VAL A 25 -10.91 -26.26 -6.44
C VAL A 25 -10.16 -27.54 -6.82
N LEU A 26 -9.28 -28.04 -5.96
CA LEU A 26 -8.52 -29.27 -6.15
C LEU A 26 -9.45 -30.49 -6.28
N LEU A 27 -10.54 -30.55 -5.52
CA LEU A 27 -11.54 -31.61 -5.64
C LEU A 27 -12.27 -31.58 -6.99
N LEU A 28 -12.54 -30.39 -7.53
CA LEU A 28 -13.27 -30.23 -8.80
C LEU A 28 -12.38 -30.36 -10.04
N THR A 29 -11.11 -29.93 -9.98
CA THR A 29 -10.24 -29.83 -11.17
C THR A 29 -8.90 -30.58 -11.04
N GLY A 30 -8.57 -31.09 -9.85
CA GLY A 30 -7.24 -31.59 -9.50
C GLY A 30 -6.97 -33.06 -9.79
N ALA A 31 -7.89 -33.80 -10.40
CA ALA A 31 -7.67 -35.22 -10.70
C ALA A 31 -6.35 -35.48 -11.47
N PRO A 32 -5.97 -34.70 -12.50
CA PRO A 32 -4.68 -34.86 -13.19
C PRO A 32 -3.46 -34.47 -12.34
N LEU A 33 -3.64 -33.54 -11.39
CA LEU A 33 -2.57 -33.10 -10.49
C LEU A 33 -2.21 -34.18 -9.46
N LEU A 34 -3.21 -34.92 -8.97
CA LEU A 34 -3.03 -35.98 -7.97
C LEU A 34 -2.76 -37.36 -8.59
N ALA A 35 -2.99 -37.52 -9.89
CA ALA A 35 -2.81 -38.79 -10.60
C ALA A 35 -1.36 -39.29 -10.65
N SER A 36 -0.38 -38.39 -10.60
CA SER A 36 1.05 -38.72 -10.66
C SER A 36 1.82 -38.03 -9.54
N ARG A 37 2.77 -38.76 -8.93
CA ARG A 37 3.71 -38.23 -7.93
C ARG A 37 4.56 -37.09 -8.50
N GLU A 38 4.87 -37.14 -9.79
CA GLU A 38 5.63 -36.11 -10.48
C GLU A 38 4.80 -34.83 -10.65
N ASN A 39 3.57 -34.95 -11.15
CA ASN A 39 2.66 -33.79 -11.30
C ASN A 39 2.42 -33.11 -9.95
N PHE A 40 2.22 -33.90 -8.90
CA PHE A 40 2.11 -33.39 -7.53
C PHE A 40 3.39 -32.69 -7.07
N ALA A 41 4.57 -33.27 -7.31
CA ALA A 41 5.84 -32.65 -6.92
C ALA A 41 6.11 -31.34 -7.66
N VAL A 42 5.86 -31.27 -8.97
CA VAL A 42 6.03 -30.05 -9.78
C VAL A 42 5.05 -28.97 -9.36
N SER A 43 3.78 -29.33 -9.15
CA SER A 43 2.76 -28.38 -8.70
C SER A 43 3.01 -27.89 -7.27
N ALA A 44 3.42 -28.77 -6.36
CA ALA A 44 3.83 -28.39 -5.00
C ALA A 44 5.06 -27.47 -5.03
N TYR A 45 6.05 -27.76 -5.89
CA TYR A 45 7.19 -26.88 -6.12
C TYR A 45 6.75 -25.48 -6.57
N MET A 46 5.88 -25.38 -7.58
CA MET A 46 5.37 -24.09 -8.08
C MET A 46 4.52 -23.36 -7.02
N ALA A 47 3.74 -24.06 -6.21
CA ALA A 47 2.96 -23.44 -5.15
C ALA A 47 3.85 -22.92 -4.01
N LEU A 48 4.88 -23.68 -3.62
CA LEU A 48 5.71 -23.35 -2.46
C LEU A 48 6.84 -22.38 -2.78
N VAL A 49 7.50 -22.54 -3.91
CA VAL A 49 8.74 -21.80 -4.21
C VAL A 49 8.45 -20.42 -4.83
N PRO A 50 7.96 -20.30 -6.08
CA PRO A 50 7.73 -18.99 -6.66
C PRO A 50 6.55 -18.26 -5.99
N MET A 51 5.48 -18.98 -5.65
CA MET A 51 4.30 -18.34 -5.05
C MET A 51 4.45 -18.08 -3.55
N PHE A 52 4.55 -19.10 -2.71
CA PHE A 52 4.58 -18.87 -1.26
C PHE A 52 5.87 -18.17 -0.80
N LEU A 53 7.04 -18.74 -1.10
CA LEU A 53 8.31 -18.17 -0.66
C LEU A 53 8.61 -16.83 -1.35
N GLY A 54 8.31 -16.69 -2.64
CA GLY A 54 8.44 -15.42 -3.37
C GLY A 54 7.65 -14.28 -2.73
N TYR A 55 6.37 -14.51 -2.38
CA TYR A 55 5.56 -13.49 -1.70
C TYR A 55 5.97 -13.23 -0.25
N LEU A 56 6.43 -14.24 0.49
CA LEU A 56 7.00 -14.02 1.82
C LEU A 56 8.24 -13.11 1.74
N LEU A 57 9.13 -13.40 0.79
CA LEU A 57 10.33 -12.59 0.57
C LEU A 57 9.98 -11.20 0.05
N PHE A 58 8.94 -11.06 -0.76
CA PHE A 58 8.40 -9.76 -1.18
C PHE A 58 7.86 -8.95 0.00
N GLY A 59 7.03 -9.57 0.85
CA GLY A 59 6.54 -8.96 2.09
C GLY A 59 7.68 -8.57 3.03
N TYR A 60 8.74 -9.37 3.06
CA TYR A 60 9.98 -9.04 3.76
C TYR A 60 10.75 -7.89 3.11
N GLY A 61 10.82 -7.85 1.77
CA GLY A 61 11.45 -6.79 1.00
C GLY A 61 10.83 -5.42 1.29
N LEU A 62 9.50 -5.36 1.46
CA LEU A 62 8.78 -4.15 1.90
C LEU A 62 9.21 -3.63 3.29
N THR A 63 9.99 -4.40 4.06
CA THR A 63 10.61 -3.94 5.31
C THR A 63 11.90 -3.16 5.09
N ARG A 64 12.56 -3.37 3.94
CA ARG A 64 13.92 -2.86 3.64
C ARG A 64 13.96 -1.90 2.45
N VAL A 65 13.01 -1.99 1.52
CA VAL A 65 12.94 -1.14 0.33
C VAL A 65 11.56 -0.49 0.17
N PRO A 66 11.47 0.67 -0.51
CA PRO A 66 10.19 1.30 -0.83
C PRO A 66 9.25 0.36 -1.60
N ALA A 67 7.94 0.48 -1.36
CA ALA A 67 6.93 -0.36 -2.00
C ALA A 67 6.98 -0.28 -3.53
N SER A 68 7.22 0.91 -4.08
CA SER A 68 7.38 1.12 -5.53
C SER A 68 8.50 0.24 -6.10
N THR A 69 9.70 0.28 -5.50
CA THR A 69 10.84 -0.54 -5.91
C THR A 69 10.52 -2.04 -5.82
N ALA A 70 9.90 -2.48 -4.73
CA ALA A 70 9.50 -3.87 -4.59
C ALA A 70 8.52 -4.28 -5.70
N THR A 71 7.49 -3.49 -5.99
CA THR A 71 6.49 -3.79 -7.04
C THR A 71 7.04 -3.75 -8.46
N THR A 72 8.20 -3.13 -8.68
CA THR A 72 8.87 -3.12 -9.99
C THR A 72 9.79 -4.31 -10.20
N ALA A 73 10.23 -4.99 -9.14
CA ALA A 73 11.11 -6.16 -9.25
C ALA A 73 10.51 -7.31 -10.07
N PRO A 74 9.20 -7.63 -9.98
CA PRO A 74 8.57 -8.63 -10.84
C PRO A 74 8.64 -8.31 -12.33
N LEU A 75 8.83 -7.05 -12.76
CA LEU A 75 8.98 -6.71 -14.19
C LEU A 75 10.28 -7.30 -14.80
N VAL A 76 11.25 -7.66 -13.96
CA VAL A 76 12.46 -8.38 -14.39
C VAL A 76 12.10 -9.80 -14.86
N GLU A 77 11.09 -10.43 -14.26
CA GLU A 77 10.71 -11.82 -14.57
C GLU A 77 10.24 -11.97 -16.03
N PRO A 78 9.30 -11.17 -16.57
CA PRO A 78 8.95 -11.21 -17.99
C PRO A 78 10.14 -10.99 -18.93
N ALA A 79 11.07 -10.10 -18.57
CA ALA A 79 12.25 -9.83 -19.38
C ALA A 79 13.17 -11.07 -19.43
N VAL A 80 13.45 -11.66 -18.25
CA VAL A 80 14.25 -12.87 -18.14
C VAL A 80 13.52 -14.04 -18.83
N ALA A 81 12.22 -14.21 -18.61
CA ALA A 81 11.42 -15.26 -19.22
C ALA A 81 11.44 -15.17 -20.75
N ALA A 82 11.32 -13.98 -21.32
CA ALA A 82 11.44 -13.77 -22.77
C ALA A 82 12.83 -14.16 -23.30
N VAL A 83 13.89 -13.80 -22.59
CA VAL A 83 15.26 -14.20 -22.97
C VAL A 83 15.44 -15.72 -22.86
N LEU A 84 14.95 -16.34 -21.78
CA LEU A 84 15.00 -17.79 -21.60
C LEU A 84 14.17 -18.51 -22.66
N ALA A 85 13.03 -17.97 -23.09
CA ALA A 85 12.23 -18.53 -24.19
C ALA A 85 13.03 -18.56 -25.51
N VAL A 86 13.77 -17.49 -25.83
CA VAL A 86 14.64 -17.50 -27.03
C VAL A 86 15.78 -18.50 -26.89
N VAL A 87 16.48 -18.46 -25.75
CA VAL A 87 17.75 -19.18 -25.59
C VAL A 87 17.54 -20.66 -25.32
N ILE A 88 16.57 -21.00 -24.47
CA ILE A 88 16.32 -22.38 -24.03
C ILE A 88 15.26 -23.05 -24.91
N VAL A 89 14.13 -22.36 -25.16
CA VAL A 89 13.01 -22.94 -25.93
C VAL A 89 13.23 -22.80 -27.43
N GLY A 90 14.09 -21.87 -27.86
CA GLY A 90 14.36 -21.61 -29.28
C GLY A 90 13.27 -20.80 -29.97
N GLU A 91 12.40 -20.12 -29.20
CA GLU A 91 11.34 -19.29 -29.75
C GLU A 91 11.90 -18.07 -30.48
N ARG A 92 11.27 -17.71 -31.60
CA ARG A 92 11.64 -16.51 -32.37
C ARG A 92 10.75 -15.35 -31.97
N LEU A 93 11.30 -14.40 -31.22
CA LEU A 93 10.56 -13.17 -30.93
C LEU A 93 10.39 -12.36 -32.23
N PRO A 94 9.16 -11.93 -32.55
CA PRO A 94 8.92 -10.98 -33.63
C PRO A 94 9.60 -9.65 -33.29
N ALA A 95 9.82 -8.79 -34.29
CA ALA A 95 10.44 -7.49 -34.09
C ALA A 95 9.77 -6.67 -32.96
N LEU A 96 8.43 -6.75 -32.86
CA LEU A 96 7.68 -6.10 -31.79
C LEU A 96 7.97 -6.66 -30.39
N GLY A 97 8.27 -7.96 -30.29
CA GLY A 97 8.68 -8.60 -29.03
C GLY A 97 10.02 -8.07 -28.53
N TRP A 98 10.98 -7.86 -29.44
CA TRP A 98 12.26 -7.25 -29.11
C TRP A 98 12.13 -5.78 -28.70
N VAL A 99 11.25 -5.02 -29.37
CA VAL A 99 10.93 -3.64 -28.97
C VAL A 99 10.33 -3.61 -27.56
N GLY A 100 9.36 -4.50 -27.27
CA GLY A 100 8.77 -4.62 -25.94
C GLY A 100 9.80 -4.94 -24.85
N LEU A 101 10.69 -5.89 -25.12
CA LEU A 101 11.79 -6.24 -24.21
C LEU A 101 12.73 -5.05 -23.97
N GLY A 102 13.06 -4.30 -25.02
CA GLY A 102 13.87 -3.07 -24.92
C GLY A 102 13.22 -2.00 -24.06
N ILE A 103 11.91 -1.78 -24.21
CA ILE A 103 11.16 -0.82 -23.38
C ILE A 103 11.18 -1.25 -21.91
N ILE A 104 10.93 -2.53 -21.61
CA ILE A 104 10.99 -3.05 -20.23
C ILE A 104 12.38 -2.81 -19.63
N ALA A 105 13.44 -3.12 -20.38
CA ALA A 105 14.82 -2.89 -19.94
C ALA A 105 15.10 -1.41 -19.64
N VAL A 106 14.68 -0.49 -20.50
CA VAL A 106 14.83 0.96 -20.29
C VAL A 106 14.07 1.41 -19.04
N VAL A 107 12.81 0.99 -18.88
CA VAL A 107 12.00 1.33 -17.71
C VAL A 107 12.64 0.81 -16.42
N LEU A 108 13.13 -0.42 -16.41
CA LEU A 108 13.84 -0.99 -15.26
C LEU A 108 15.10 -0.22 -14.91
N VAL A 109 15.91 0.17 -15.90
CA VAL A 109 17.11 0.99 -15.70
C VAL A 109 16.74 2.34 -15.10
N ILE A 110 15.71 3.02 -15.62
CA ILE A 110 15.23 4.29 -15.08
C ILE A 110 14.77 4.12 -13.63
N LEU A 111 13.99 3.09 -13.33
CA LEU A 111 13.45 2.85 -11.99
C LEU A 111 14.54 2.49 -10.95
N VAL A 112 15.58 1.78 -11.37
CA VAL A 112 16.73 1.46 -10.51
C VAL A 112 17.60 2.68 -10.24
N LEU A 113 17.74 3.59 -11.21
CA LEU A 113 18.59 4.77 -11.10
C LEU A 113 17.87 6.00 -10.55
N ALA A 114 16.52 6.02 -10.54
CA ALA A 114 15.74 7.15 -10.06
C ALA A 114 15.87 7.31 -8.53
N PRO A 115 16.25 8.51 -8.04
CA PRO A 115 16.23 8.79 -6.60
C PRO A 115 14.83 8.63 -6.04
N THR A 116 14.68 7.88 -4.94
CA THR A 116 13.40 7.81 -4.22
C THR A 116 13.07 9.22 -3.72
N PRO A 117 11.91 9.81 -4.08
CA PRO A 117 11.52 11.11 -3.57
C PRO A 117 11.48 11.03 -2.04
N SER A 118 12.38 11.76 -1.39
CA SER A 118 12.24 12.00 0.05
C SER A 118 10.94 12.77 0.19
N THR A 119 9.97 12.20 0.92
CA THR A 119 8.75 12.90 1.29
C THR A 119 9.18 14.27 1.78
N LEU A 120 8.79 15.33 1.05
CA LEU A 120 9.10 16.69 1.43
C LEU A 120 8.67 16.84 2.88
N ASP A 121 9.59 17.31 3.71
CA ASP A 121 9.34 17.65 5.09
C ASP A 121 8.32 18.79 5.08
N VAL A 122 7.03 18.43 4.98
CA VAL A 122 5.93 19.38 5.06
C VAL A 122 6.07 19.97 6.45
N PRO A 123 6.42 21.26 6.59
CA PRO A 123 6.54 21.88 7.90
C PRO A 123 5.24 21.56 8.64
N SER A 124 5.36 20.94 9.81
CA SER A 124 4.21 20.59 10.63
C SER A 124 3.37 21.85 10.85
N ALA A 125 2.33 22.04 10.03
CA ALA A 125 1.31 23.05 10.20
C ALA A 125 0.50 22.63 11.44
N GLY A 126 1.08 22.90 12.61
CA GLY A 126 0.64 22.29 13.85
C GLY A 126 1.62 22.37 15.01
N GLN A 127 2.68 23.17 14.93
CA GLN A 127 3.21 23.76 16.14
C GLN A 127 2.40 25.04 16.37
N PRO A 128 1.32 25.03 17.19
CA PRO A 128 0.72 26.29 17.59
C PRO A 128 1.86 27.09 18.19
N ALA A 129 2.10 28.28 17.62
CA ALA A 129 3.01 29.24 18.20
C ALA A 129 2.76 29.21 19.70
N ARG A 130 3.82 29.02 20.50
CA ARG A 130 3.72 29.27 21.93
C ARG A 130 3.41 30.77 22.05
N VAL A 131 2.13 31.13 21.92
CA VAL A 131 1.57 32.40 22.35
C VAL A 131 2.00 32.47 23.79
N GLY A 132 2.86 33.44 24.07
CA GLY A 132 3.56 33.55 25.33
C GLY A 132 2.59 33.29 26.47
N ALA A 133 2.98 32.42 27.39
CA ALA A 133 2.32 32.30 28.67
C ALA A 133 2.35 33.70 29.30
N VAL A 134 1.26 34.46 29.13
CA VAL A 134 1.03 35.71 29.83
C VAL A 134 0.97 35.31 31.29
N ARG A 135 2.05 35.60 32.02
CA ARG A 135 2.15 35.38 33.45
C ARG A 135 1.08 36.26 34.10
N PRO A 136 0.08 35.69 34.82
CA PRO A 136 -0.89 36.52 35.50
C PRO A 136 -0.18 37.37 36.56
N PRO A 137 -0.57 38.65 36.73
CA PRO A 137 0.02 39.50 37.75
C PRO A 137 -0.24 38.90 39.13
N ALA A 138 0.82 38.83 39.93
CA ALA A 138 0.73 38.39 41.31
C ALA A 138 -0.07 39.41 42.13
N GLY A 139 -1.17 38.97 42.74
CA GLY A 139 -1.84 39.69 43.82
C GLY A 139 -3.25 40.18 43.47
N GLY A 140 -4.24 39.58 44.12
CA GLY A 140 -5.63 40.02 44.07
C GLY A 140 -6.60 38.92 44.49
N ALA A 141 -6.52 38.51 45.76
CA ALA A 141 -7.63 37.82 46.40
C ALA A 141 -8.88 38.72 46.37
N LEU A 142 -10.06 38.16 46.09
CA LEU A 142 -11.33 38.37 46.82
C LEU A 142 -12.58 37.94 45.98
N LEU A 143 -13.23 36.88 46.48
CA LEU A 143 -14.69 36.69 46.68
C LEU A 143 -15.64 36.34 45.52
N THR A 144 -16.13 35.10 45.60
CA THR A 144 -17.56 34.72 45.81
C THR A 144 -18.64 35.24 44.85
N GLY A 145 -19.38 34.29 44.25
CA GLY A 145 -20.84 34.42 44.12
C GLY A 145 -21.48 33.79 42.89
N GLY A 146 -22.39 32.83 43.13
CA GLY A 146 -23.63 32.76 42.36
C GLY A 146 -23.76 31.67 41.29
N TYR A 147 -24.07 30.45 41.74
CA TYR A 147 -24.89 29.52 40.97
C TYR A 147 -26.36 29.98 41.07
N ALA A 148 -26.94 30.56 40.01
CA ALA A 148 -28.40 30.63 39.85
C ALA A 148 -28.81 31.16 38.46
N GLY A 149 -29.32 30.25 37.62
CA GLY A 149 -30.54 30.43 36.83
C GLY A 149 -30.58 31.46 35.70
N ALA A 150 -30.67 30.96 34.46
CA ALA A 150 -31.74 31.36 33.53
C ALA A 150 -31.80 30.36 32.36
N VAL A 151 -32.74 29.41 32.46
CA VAL A 151 -33.34 28.72 31.33
C VAL A 151 -34.52 29.58 30.88
N GLU A 152 -34.49 30.09 29.65
CA GLU A 152 -35.67 30.36 28.79
C GLU A 152 -35.14 30.90 27.44
N THR A 153 -35.24 30.13 26.37
CA THR A 153 -36.31 30.16 25.35
C THR A 153 -36.15 31.30 24.35
N GLY A 154 -35.95 30.97 23.09
CA GLY A 154 -35.94 31.95 22.00
C GLY A 154 -35.55 31.35 20.66
N GLU A 155 -36.56 30.91 19.91
CA GLU A 155 -36.47 30.49 18.52
C GLU A 155 -35.91 31.56 17.57
N ALA A 156 -35.66 31.11 16.34
CA ALA A 156 -35.63 31.86 15.08
C ALA A 156 -34.30 32.50 14.66
N GLY A 157 -33.78 32.03 13.53
CA GLY A 157 -32.63 32.65 12.88
C GLY A 157 -32.10 31.94 11.64
N VAL A 158 -32.98 31.30 10.85
CA VAL A 158 -32.67 31.05 9.43
C VAL A 158 -32.53 32.43 8.76
N ALA A 159 -31.31 32.84 8.46
CA ALA A 159 -31.03 33.96 7.58
C ALA A 159 -30.06 33.54 6.48
N ARG A 160 -30.66 33.14 5.35
CA ARG A 160 -30.06 33.31 4.03
C ARG A 160 -29.75 34.79 3.81
N HIS A 161 -28.56 35.11 3.33
CA HIS A 161 -28.31 36.30 2.50
C HIS A 161 -27.07 35.98 1.66
N THR A 162 -27.22 35.49 0.43
CA THR A 162 -27.46 36.27 -0.80
C THR A 162 -26.37 37.30 -1.06
N GLY A 163 -25.54 36.99 -2.05
CA GLY A 163 -25.18 37.89 -3.15
C GLY A 163 -24.39 39.14 -2.82
N ARG A 164 -23.12 39.15 -3.23
CA ARG A 164 -22.51 40.38 -3.75
C ARG A 164 -21.56 40.03 -4.90
N ILE A 165 -22.12 40.16 -6.10
CA ILE A 165 -21.38 40.44 -7.34
C ILE A 165 -21.17 41.97 -7.36
N ASP A 166 -20.17 42.39 -8.12
CA ASP A 166 -19.92 43.74 -8.66
C ASP A 166 -18.75 44.54 -8.02
N ASP A 167 -17.66 44.53 -8.79
CA ASP A 167 -16.86 45.66 -9.29
C ASP A 167 -15.87 46.41 -8.39
N ALA A 168 -14.58 46.15 -8.67
CA ALA A 168 -13.51 47.16 -8.77
C ALA A 168 -12.35 46.62 -9.64
#